data_AF-A0A2W6S063-F1
#
_entry.id   AF-A0A2W6S063-F1
#
_cell.length_a   1.000
_cell.length_b   1.000
_cell.length_c   1.000
_cell.angle_alpha   90.00
_cell.angle_beta   90.00
_cell.angle_gamma   90.00
#
_symmetry.space_group_name_H-M   'P 1'
#
loop_
_entity.id
_entity.type
_entity.pdbx_description
1 polymer ?
#
loop_
_entity_poly.entity_id
_entity_poly.type
_entity_poly.pdbx_seq_one_letter_code
_entity_poly.pdbx_strand_id
1 'polypeptide(L)'
;MVALAGISMLAAVPSFAQGIGHTFFMRGSIVDTGSNGTVVCIGKADGAEVGQKLEVYRVVTHPGPSKGVAPTYHRQLIGHVTIDHIFDDHFA
;
A
#
# COMPACT_ATOMS: atom_id res chain seq x y z
N MET A 1 28.33 -7.05 42.56
CA MET A 1 27.61 -5.88 41.99
C MET A 1 27.41 -6.12 40.51
N VAL A 2 26.16 -6.14 40.08
CA VAL A 2 25.69 -6.59 38.75
C VAL A 2 25.97 -5.51 37.72
N ALA A 3 26.68 -5.84 36.64
CA ALA A 3 26.78 -4.97 35.46
C ALA A 3 25.72 -5.42 34.43
N LEU A 4 24.86 -4.48 34.10
CA LEU A 4 23.62 -4.62 33.34
C LEU A 4 23.91 -5.01 31.88
N ALA A 5 23.49 -6.21 31.47
CA ALA A 5 23.48 -6.62 30.07
C ALA A 5 22.44 -5.80 29.30
N GLY A 6 22.88 -4.88 28.45
CA GLY A 6 22.02 -4.12 27.57
C GLY A 6 21.43 -5.01 26.47
N ILE A 7 20.18 -5.43 26.65
CA ILE A 7 19.40 -6.10 25.60
C ILE A 7 19.04 -5.03 24.57
N SER A 8 19.75 -5.04 23.44
CA SER A 8 19.30 -4.33 22.24
C SER A 8 18.03 -5.02 21.74
N MET A 9 16.87 -4.44 22.03
CA MET A 9 15.65 -4.77 21.30
C MET A 9 15.84 -4.25 19.87
N LEU A 10 16.27 -5.12 18.97
CA LEU A 10 15.92 -4.96 17.57
C LEU A 10 14.40 -5.01 17.50
N ALA A 11 13.76 -3.86 17.36
CA ALA A 11 12.37 -3.75 16.98
C ALA A 11 12.22 -4.29 15.55
N ALA A 12 12.14 -5.61 15.41
CA ALA A 12 11.68 -6.25 14.20
C ALA A 12 10.20 -5.92 14.06
N VAL A 13 9.89 -4.83 13.36
CA VAL A 13 8.55 -4.59 12.83
C VAL A 13 8.16 -5.81 12.01
N PRO A 14 7.05 -6.50 12.32
CA PRO A 14 6.64 -7.67 11.56
C PRO A 14 6.06 -7.17 10.22
N SER A 15 6.91 -7.09 9.20
CA SER A 15 6.49 -6.92 7.79
C SER A 15 5.80 -8.17 7.22
N PHE A 16 5.64 -9.22 8.02
CA PHE A 16 5.08 -10.52 7.63
C PHE A 16 3.53 -10.61 7.65
N ALA A 17 2.81 -9.53 7.97
CA ALA A 17 1.34 -9.55 7.98
C ALA A 17 0.69 -9.17 6.63
N GLN A 18 1.49 -8.87 5.61
CA GLN A 18 1.01 -8.54 4.27
C GLN A 18 1.10 -9.82 3.43
N GLY A 19 0.00 -10.57 3.30
CA GLY A 19 0.00 -11.83 2.53
C GLY A 19 0.44 -11.64 1.06
N ILE A 20 0.70 -12.73 0.33
CA ILE A 20 1.10 -12.72 -1.10
C ILE A 20 0.17 -11.80 -1.94
N GLY A 21 -1.12 -11.76 -1.62
CA GLY A 21 -2.08 -10.83 -2.22
C GLY A 21 -1.67 -9.36 -2.14
N HIS A 22 -1.17 -8.94 -0.98
CA HIS A 22 -0.75 -7.57 -0.70
C HIS A 22 0.60 -7.25 -1.34
N THR A 23 1.54 -8.20 -1.33
CA THR A 23 2.89 -8.02 -1.91
C THR A 23 2.91 -8.09 -3.43
N PHE A 24 2.00 -8.83 -4.08
CA PHE A 24 2.03 -9.00 -5.54
C PHE A 24 0.93 -8.25 -6.29
N PHE A 25 -0.19 -7.92 -5.63
CA PHE A 25 -1.36 -7.33 -6.30
C PHE A 25 -1.79 -5.94 -5.76
N MET A 26 -1.09 -5.41 -4.76
CA MET A 26 -1.30 -4.05 -4.23
C MET A 26 -0.02 -3.24 -4.32
N ARG A 27 0.26 -2.73 -5.53
CA ARG A 27 1.47 -1.94 -5.80
C ARG A 27 1.41 -0.48 -5.34
N GLY A 28 0.51 -0.11 -4.44
CA GLY A 28 0.44 1.25 -3.92
C GLY A 28 -0.95 1.82 -3.68
N SER A 29 -0.97 3.07 -3.26
CA SER A 29 -2.19 3.85 -2.99
C SER A 29 -2.11 5.24 -3.61
N ILE A 30 -3.25 5.75 -4.08
CA ILE A 30 -3.36 7.14 -4.52
C ILE A 30 -3.40 8.01 -3.26
N VAL A 31 -2.43 8.92 -3.14
CA VAL A 31 -2.29 9.80 -1.98
C VAL A 31 -2.69 11.24 -2.28
N ASP A 32 -2.65 11.65 -3.55
CA ASP A 32 -3.14 12.95 -4.00
C ASP A 32 -3.75 12.87 -5.41
N THR A 33 -4.74 13.72 -5.66
CA THR A 33 -5.35 13.94 -6.96
C THR A 33 -5.55 15.44 -7.13
N GLY A 34 -4.76 16.07 -8.00
CA GLY A 34 -4.79 17.52 -8.21
C GLY A 34 -4.74 17.91 -9.69
N SER A 35 -4.59 19.21 -9.94
CA SER A 35 -4.41 19.75 -11.30
C SER A 35 -3.15 19.25 -11.99
N ASN A 36 -2.15 18.84 -11.20
CA ASN A 36 -0.85 18.40 -11.68
C ASN A 36 -0.79 16.87 -11.90
N GLY A 37 -1.92 16.17 -11.77
CA GLY A 37 -2.01 14.73 -11.94
C GLY A 37 -2.33 13.97 -10.65
N THR A 38 -2.13 12.67 -10.69
CA THR A 38 -2.38 11.75 -9.57
C THR A 38 -1.04 11.31 -8.99
N VAL A 39 -0.88 11.46 -7.67
CA VAL A 39 0.30 10.96 -6.97
C VAL A 39 -0.01 9.59 -6.40
N VAL A 40 0.84 8.61 -6.73
CA VAL A 40 0.74 7.24 -6.24
C VAL A 40 1.95 6.94 -5.37
N CYS A 41 1.70 6.52 -4.14
CA CYS A 41 2.73 5.96 -3.27
C CYS A 41 2.85 4.47 -3.57
N ILE A 42 4.03 4.03 -4.01
CA ILE A 42 4.37 2.65 -4.37
C ILE A 42 5.51 2.22 -3.44
N GLY A 43 5.36 1.07 -2.78
CA GLY A 43 6.37 0.60 -1.83
C GLY A 43 7.69 0.25 -2.52
N LYS A 44 8.80 0.34 -1.79
CA LYS A 44 10.17 0.17 -2.31
C LYS A 44 10.41 -1.21 -2.89
N ALA A 45 9.75 -2.22 -2.31
CA ALA A 45 9.79 -3.59 -2.80
C ALA A 45 9.02 -3.77 -4.13
N ASP A 46 8.05 -2.89 -4.40
CA ASP A 46 7.19 -2.96 -5.58
C ASP A 46 7.76 -2.23 -6.80
N GLY A 47 8.84 -1.47 -6.59
CA GLY A 47 9.72 -0.91 -7.62
C GLY A 47 8.95 -0.17 -8.71
N ALA A 48 8.52 1.06 -8.42
CA ALA A 48 7.91 1.92 -9.42
C ALA A 48 8.86 2.09 -10.62
N GLU A 49 8.36 1.87 -11.84
CA GLU A 49 9.13 2.08 -13.06
C GLU A 49 8.43 3.11 -13.95
N VAL A 50 9.18 4.07 -14.49
CA VAL A 50 8.66 5.03 -15.47
C VAL A 50 8.19 4.26 -16.72
N GLY A 51 6.99 4.58 -17.20
CA GLY A 51 6.32 3.89 -18.30
C GLY A 51 5.49 2.68 -17.87
N GLN A 52 5.58 2.25 -16.60
CA GLN A 52 4.75 1.17 -16.06
C GLN A 52 3.28 1.59 -16.09
N LYS A 53 2.43 0.70 -16.60
CA LYS A 53 0.97 0.86 -16.54
C LYS A 53 0.41 0.11 -15.34
N LEU A 54 -0.40 0.79 -14.53
CA LEU A 54 -1.05 0.24 -13.36
C LEU A 54 -2.57 0.29 -13.52
N GLU A 55 -3.23 -0.75 -13.05
CA GLU A 55 -4.69 -0.78 -12.92
C GLU A 55 -5.13 -0.05 -11.65
N VAL A 56 -6.12 0.84 -11.80
CA VAL A 56 -6.68 1.58 -10.68
C VAL A 56 -7.98 0.95 -10.25
N TYR A 57 -8.06 0.60 -8.97
CA TYR A 57 -9.23 0.00 -8.36
C TYR A 57 -9.88 0.93 -7.33
N ARG A 58 -11.20 1.06 -7.40
CA ARG A 58 -12.01 1.65 -6.33
C ARG A 58 -12.47 0.55 -5.39
N VAL A 59 -12.22 0.71 -4.10
CA VAL A 59 -12.82 -0.14 -3.07
C VAL A 59 -14.25 0.33 -2.83
N VAL A 60 -15.21 -0.54 -3.10
CA VAL A 60 -16.63 -0.28 -2.87
C VAL A 60 -17.10 -1.16 -1.71
N THR A 61 -17.47 -0.52 -0.61
CA THR A 61 -17.94 -1.18 0.61
C THR A 61 -19.44 -1.39 0.55
N HIS A 62 -19.89 -2.60 0.89
CA HIS A 62 -21.29 -2.96 1.01
C HIS A 62 -21.71 -3.02 2.48
N PRO A 63 -22.92 -2.57 2.83
CA PRO A 63 -23.44 -2.74 4.18
C PRO A 63 -23.41 -4.21 4.61
N GLY A 64 -23.01 -4.45 5.86
CA GLY A 64 -23.07 -5.80 6.44
C GLY A 64 -24.53 -6.28 6.57
N PRO A 65 -24.77 -7.60 6.52
CA PRO A 65 -26.12 -8.16 6.59
C PRO A 65 -26.81 -7.91 7.94
N SER A 66 -26.05 -7.62 9.00
CA SER A 66 -26.56 -7.32 10.33
C SER A 66 -25.52 -6.60 11.21
N LYS A 67 -25.97 -6.03 12.33
CA LYS A 67 -25.10 -5.42 13.36
C LYS A 67 -24.12 -6.48 13.90
N GLY A 68 -22.83 -6.19 13.86
CA GLY A 68 -21.76 -7.08 14.35
C GLY A 68 -21.09 -7.94 13.28
N VAL A 69 -21.60 -7.95 12.05
CA VAL A 69 -20.94 -8.58 10.90
C VAL A 69 -20.13 -7.54 10.16
N ALA A 70 -18.87 -7.85 9.85
CA ALA A 70 -17.99 -6.94 9.11
C ALA A 70 -18.60 -6.58 7.74
N PRO A 71 -18.52 -5.31 7.31
CA PRO A 71 -18.88 -4.91 5.95
C PRO A 71 -18.08 -5.74 4.94
N THR A 72 -18.73 -6.18 3.86
CA THR A 72 -18.00 -6.76 2.73
C THR A 72 -17.55 -5.65 1.80
N TYR A 73 -16.53 -5.91 0.98
CA TYR A 73 -16.10 -4.98 -0.05
C TYR A 73 -15.74 -5.73 -1.32
N HIS A 74 -15.74 -5.00 -2.43
CA HIS A 74 -15.15 -5.49 -3.67
C HIS A 74 -14.29 -4.39 -4.30
N ARG A 75 -13.36 -4.82 -5.16
CA ARG A 75 -12.51 -3.93 -5.96
C ARG A 75 -13.16 -3.77 -7.33
N GLN A 76 -13.56 -2.55 -7.66
CA GLN A 76 -14.04 -2.20 -9.00
C GLN A 76 -12.88 -1.61 -9.78
N LEU A 77 -12.52 -2.19 -10.93
CA LEU A 77 -11.57 -1.57 -11.85
C LEU A 77 -12.19 -0.27 -12.38
N ILE A 78 -11.52 0.85 -12.18
CA ILE A 78 -12.02 2.18 -12.59
C ILE A 78 -11.15 2.85 -13.66
N GLY A 79 -9.98 2.28 -13.98
CA GLY A 79 -9.14 2.82 -15.02
C GLY A 79 -7.71 2.33 -14.95
N HIS A 80 -6.83 3.06 -15.62
CA HIS A 80 -5.41 2.80 -15.65
C HIS A 80 -4.66 4.11 -15.51
N VAL A 81 -3.47 4.04 -14.91
CA VAL A 81 -2.50 5.14 -14.88
C VAL A 81 -1.18 4.64 -15.43
N THR A 82 -0.39 5.55 -15.98
CA THR A 82 0.98 5.29 -16.40
C THR A 82 1.89 6.15 -15.56
N ILE A 83 2.94 5.56 -15.00
CA ILE A 83 3.96 6.31 -14.25
C ILE A 83 4.75 7.15 -15.26
N ASP A 84 4.69 8.47 -15.13
CA ASP A 84 5.41 9.40 -16.00
C ASP A 84 6.79 9.79 -15.43
N HIS A 85 6.90 9.95 -14.12
CA HIS A 85 8.13 10.25 -13.41
C HIS A 85 8.06 9.76 -11.96
N ILE A 86 9.24 9.50 -11.37
CA ILE A 86 9.42 9.16 -9.96
C ILE A 86 10.18 10.30 -9.32
N PHE A 87 9.58 10.95 -8.32
CA PHE A 87 10.16 12.14 -7.70
C PHE A 87 10.59 11.92 -6.25
N ASP A 88 10.20 10.81 -5.61
CA ASP A 88 10.63 10.47 -4.25
C ASP A 88 10.61 8.95 -4.00
N ASP A 89 11.77 8.37 -3.67
CA ASP A 89 11.96 6.97 -3.28
C ASP A 89 11.93 6.78 -1.75
N HIS A 90 11.84 7.87 -0.98
CA HIS A 90 11.94 7.84 0.48
C HIS A 90 10.63 7.44 1.18
N PHE A 91 9.49 7.60 0.51
CA PHE A 91 8.16 7.23 1.02
C PHE A 91 7.76 5.79 0.66
N ALA A 92 8.67 5.04 0.04
CA ALA A 92 8.50 3.69 -0.47
C ALA A 92 8.96 2.62 0.53
#